data_AF-A0A7S2H581-F1
#
_entry.id   AF-A0A7S2H581-F1
#
_cell.length_a   1.000
_cell.length_b   1.000
_cell.length_c   1.000
_cell.angle_alpha   90.00
_cell.angle_beta   90.00
_cell.angle_gamma   90.00
#
_symmetry.space_group_name_H-M   'P 1'
#
loop_
_entity.id
_entity.type
_entity.pdbx_description
1 polymer ?
#
loop_
_entity_poly.entity_id
_entity_poly.type
_entity_poly.pdbx_seq_one_letter_code
_entity_poly.pdbx_strand_id
1 'polypeptide(L)'
;GGFGENGNWGSCADDGQYKRASGTLNYAPLQDSSTAQIDELATLMTAGRLSERSRQIIKEAFDSAPSQEDGLRIAQQLIITTPEFHTTNPTKLSQESRQLPESTEPSSRPYKAVIFFMLGGGCDSFNMLTPHTCAPGDG
;
A
#
# COMPACT_ATOMS: atom_id res chain seq x y z
N GLY A 1 1.37 -5.29 -13.38
CA GLY A 1 2.67 -4.98 -14.01
C GLY A 1 3.81 -5.14 -13.02
N GLY A 2 4.79 -5.99 -13.32
CA GLY A 2 6.03 -6.10 -12.55
C GLY A 2 7.20 -5.60 -13.39
N PHE A 3 8.10 -4.83 -12.78
CA PHE A 3 9.32 -4.34 -13.43
C PHE A 3 10.45 -5.37 -13.25
N GLY A 4 10.80 -6.10 -14.32
CA GLY A 4 11.70 -7.25 -14.31
C GLY A 4 12.19 -7.67 -15.71
N GLU A 5 13.41 -7.32 -16.15
CA GLU A 5 14.04 -7.74 -17.43
C GLU A 5 14.63 -9.16 -17.41
N ASN A 6 14.58 -9.90 -16.29
CA ASN A 6 15.16 -11.25 -16.23
C ASN A 6 14.11 -12.35 -16.45
N GLY A 7 14.10 -12.90 -17.67
CA GLY A 7 13.23 -13.99 -18.13
C GLY A 7 13.57 -15.39 -17.60
N ASN A 8 14.00 -15.55 -16.35
CA ASN A 8 14.24 -16.86 -15.76
C ASN A 8 13.25 -17.14 -14.62
N TRP A 9 12.14 -17.79 -14.98
CA TRP A 9 11.06 -18.19 -14.09
C TRP A 9 11.48 -19.32 -13.13
N GLY A 10 11.05 -19.24 -11.87
CA GLY A 10 10.80 -20.47 -11.08
C GLY A 10 11.39 -20.59 -9.68
N SER A 11 11.96 -19.56 -9.06
CA SER A 11 12.32 -19.64 -7.64
C SER A 11 12.05 -18.32 -6.93
N CYS A 12 11.02 -18.32 -6.07
CA CYS A 12 10.75 -17.25 -5.11
C CYS A 12 11.72 -17.35 -3.92
N ALA A 13 13.02 -17.48 -4.20
CA ALA A 13 14.06 -17.36 -3.18
C ALA A 13 14.33 -15.88 -2.95
N ASP A 14 13.55 -15.29 -2.05
CA ASP A 14 13.78 -13.93 -1.56
C ASP A 14 14.93 -14.00 -0.54
N ASP A 15 16.15 -13.75 -1.01
CA ASP A 15 17.36 -13.69 -0.16
C ASP A 15 17.55 -12.30 0.47
N GLY A 16 16.53 -11.44 0.40
CA GLY A 16 16.58 -10.04 0.80
C GLY A 16 17.51 -9.20 -0.07
N GLN A 17 18.06 -9.78 -1.15
CA GLN A 17 18.95 -9.09 -2.05
C GLN A 17 18.22 -8.82 -3.36
N TYR A 18 17.93 -7.55 -3.59
CA TYR A 18 17.36 -6.99 -4.82
C TYR A 18 18.24 -7.21 -6.08
N LYS A 19 19.22 -8.13 -6.04
CA LYS A 19 20.15 -8.50 -7.11
C LYS A 19 19.44 -8.94 -8.40
N ARG A 20 18.17 -9.35 -8.32
CA ARG A 20 17.34 -9.75 -9.46
C ARG A 20 16.22 -8.74 -9.78
N ALA A 21 16.13 -7.63 -9.06
CA ALA A 21 15.19 -6.57 -9.36
C ALA A 21 15.68 -5.80 -10.60
N SER A 22 14.78 -5.55 -11.55
CA SER A 22 15.11 -4.82 -12.78
C SER A 22 14.85 -3.32 -12.69
N GLY A 23 14.30 -2.85 -11.57
CA GLY A 23 14.14 -1.45 -11.26
C GLY A 23 14.75 -1.16 -9.90
N THR A 24 15.62 -0.15 -9.84
CA THR A 24 16.15 0.38 -8.59
C THR A 24 15.59 1.78 -8.37
N LEU A 25 15.26 2.09 -7.11
CA LEU A 25 14.89 3.45 -6.76
C LEU A 25 16.16 4.30 -6.68
N ASN A 26 16.34 5.22 -7.63
CA ASN A 26 17.48 6.15 -7.66
C ASN A 26 17.17 7.49 -6.97
N TYR A 27 16.17 7.52 -6.09
CA TYR A 27 15.87 8.72 -5.30
C TYR A 27 17.04 9.05 -4.39
N ALA A 28 17.51 10.29 -4.45
CA ALA A 28 18.52 10.84 -3.55
C ALA A 28 17.96 12.14 -2.96
N PRO A 29 17.90 12.27 -1.62
CA PRO A 29 17.33 13.46 -0.99
C PRO A 29 18.13 14.71 -1.33
N LEU A 30 17.44 15.82 -1.60
CA LEU A 30 18.09 17.10 -1.91
C LEU A 30 18.69 17.77 -0.67
N GLN A 31 18.18 17.42 0.52
CA GLN A 31 18.60 17.99 1.80
C GLN A 31 18.74 16.90 2.86
N ASP A 32 19.65 17.10 3.81
CA ASP A 32 19.98 16.10 4.85
C ASP A 32 19.09 16.18 6.10
N SER A 33 18.15 17.13 6.14
CA SER A 33 17.19 17.26 7.25
C SER A 33 16.06 16.25 7.10
N SER A 34 15.76 15.48 8.16
CA SER A 34 14.66 14.52 8.12
C SER A 34 13.31 15.17 7.80
N THR A 35 13.05 16.37 8.32
CA THR A 35 11.84 17.12 7.97
C THR A 35 11.79 17.46 6.47
N ALA A 36 12.90 17.92 5.90
CA ALA A 36 12.97 18.28 4.48
C ALA A 36 12.79 17.04 3.59
N GLN A 37 13.35 15.90 3.98
CA GLN A 37 13.20 14.63 3.26
C GLN A 37 11.75 14.11 3.31
N ILE A 38 11.08 14.20 4.47
CA ILE A 38 9.67 13.82 4.57
C ILE A 38 8.79 14.76 3.74
N ASP A 39 9.09 16.06 3.70
CA ASP A 39 8.34 17.03 2.89
C ASP A 39 8.54 16.80 1.38
N GLU A 40 9.76 16.43 0.98
CA GLU A 40 10.08 16.03 -0.39
C GLU A 40 9.30 14.76 -0.78
N LEU A 41 9.37 13.70 0.04
CA LEU A 41 8.63 12.46 -0.18
C LEU A 41 7.11 12.69 -0.20
N ALA A 42 6.58 13.54 0.69
CA ALA A 42 5.18 13.92 0.69
C ALA A 42 4.78 14.58 -0.64
N THR A 43 5.64 15.41 -1.21
CA THR A 43 5.41 16.04 -2.50
C THR A 43 5.46 15.01 -3.63
N LEU A 44 6.49 14.17 -3.67
CA LEU A 44 6.68 13.18 -4.74
C LEU A 44 5.60 12.08 -4.74
N MET A 45 5.17 11.63 -3.57
CA MET A 45 4.30 10.45 -3.44
C MET A 45 2.82 10.81 -3.24
N THR A 46 2.52 11.99 -2.71
CA THR A 46 1.12 12.40 -2.41
C THR A 46 0.75 13.75 -3.02
N ALA A 47 1.60 14.33 -3.88
CA ALA A 47 1.46 15.69 -4.39
C ALA A 47 1.27 16.74 -3.27
N GLY A 48 1.93 16.52 -2.13
CA GLY A 48 1.90 17.40 -0.97
C GLY A 48 0.67 17.24 -0.06
N ARG A 49 -0.23 16.31 -0.35
CA ARG A 49 -1.48 16.12 0.41
C ARG A 49 -1.32 15.38 1.73
N LEU A 50 -0.15 14.79 2.00
CA LEU A 50 0.13 14.08 3.25
C LEU A 50 -0.17 14.97 4.47
N SER A 51 -1.07 14.50 5.34
CA SER A 51 -1.51 15.25 6.52
C SER A 51 -0.38 15.46 7.55
N GLU A 52 -0.48 16.52 8.35
CA GLU A 52 0.52 16.84 9.38
C GLU A 52 0.72 15.70 10.38
N ARG A 53 -0.37 15.04 10.78
CA ARG A 53 -0.32 13.87 11.69
C ARG A 53 0.46 12.72 11.06
N SER A 54 0.18 12.37 9.80
CA SER A 54 0.91 11.32 9.10
C SER A 54 2.39 11.69 8.96
N ARG A 55 2.71 12.95 8.61
CA ARG A 55 4.10 13.45 8.54
C ARG A 55 4.82 13.28 9.87
N GLN A 56 4.18 13.57 10.99
CA GLN A 56 4.78 13.44 12.32
C GLN A 56 5.11 11.98 12.66
N ILE A 57 4.17 11.05 12.43
CA ILE A 57 4.38 9.61 12.67
C ILE A 57 5.50 9.08 11.78
N ILE A 58 5.51 9.47 10.50
CA ILE A 58 6.52 9.06 9.53
C ILE A 58 7.89 9.63 9.92
N LYS A 59 7.97 10.89 10.36
CA LYS A 59 9.21 11.51 10.83
C LYS A 59 9.76 10.81 12.08
N GLU A 60 8.91 10.45 13.03
CA GLU A 60 9.32 9.71 14.23
C GLU A 60 9.88 8.32 13.87
N ALA A 61 9.24 7.61 12.94
CA ALA A 61 9.71 6.33 12.43
C ALA A 61 11.02 6.47 11.62
N PHE A 62 11.18 7.57 10.88
CA PHE A 62 12.40 7.89 10.15
C PHE A 62 13.57 8.15 11.10
N ASP A 63 13.36 9.00 12.11
CA ASP A 63 14.41 9.41 13.06
C ASP A 63 14.81 8.26 14.02
N SER A 64 13.95 7.25 14.19
CA SER A 64 14.24 6.06 14.99
C SER A 64 14.94 4.94 14.21
N ALA A 65 15.15 5.11 12.90
CA ALA A 65 15.78 4.09 12.07
C ALA A 65 17.30 3.97 12.34
N PRO A 66 17.90 2.77 12.18
CA PRO A 66 19.33 2.55 12.41
C PRO A 66 20.25 3.33 11.45
N SER A 67 19.75 3.63 10.25
CA SER A 67 20.47 4.37 9.22
C SER A 67 19.50 5.27 8.45
N GLN A 68 20.05 6.30 7.80
CA GLN A 68 19.26 7.20 6.96
C GLN A 68 18.63 6.48 5.75
N GLU A 69 19.32 5.50 5.18
CA GLU A 69 18.77 4.67 4.09
C GLU A 69 17.58 3.83 4.57
N ASP A 70 17.66 3.26 5.77
CA ASP A 70 16.55 2.51 6.36
C ASP A 70 15.39 3.44 6.74
N GLY A 71 15.69 4.64 7.24
CA GLY A 71 14.70 5.68 7.50
C GLY A 71 13.93 6.06 6.23
N LEU A 72 14.63 6.25 5.11
CA LEU A 72 14.01 6.52 3.81
C LEU A 72 13.10 5.38 3.36
N ARG A 73 13.52 4.13 3.50
CA ARG A 73 12.69 2.96 3.17
C ARG A 73 11.44 2.90 4.06
N ILE A 74 11.59 3.08 5.36
CA ILE A 74 10.48 3.09 6.32
C ILE A 74 9.50 4.22 5.98
N ALA A 75 10.00 5.41 5.67
CA ALA A 75 9.15 6.54 5.30
C ALA A 75 8.34 6.26 4.03
N GLN A 76 8.97 5.71 2.99
CA GLN A 76 8.29 5.33 1.75
C GLN A 76 7.22 4.26 2.00
N GLN A 77 7.55 3.22 2.77
CA GLN A 77 6.60 2.17 3.14
C GLN A 77 5.39 2.74 3.88
N LEU A 78 5.61 3.61 4.87
CA LEU A 78 4.53 4.23 5.63
C LEU A 78 3.66 5.13 4.74
N ILE A 79 4.26 5.94 3.86
CA ILE A 79 3.50 6.78 2.92
C ILE A 79 2.59 5.93 2.04
N ILE A 80 3.08 4.79 1.52
CA ILE A 80 2.27 3.88 0.70
C ILE A 80 1.05 3.36 1.46
N THR A 81 1.12 3.20 2.78
CA THR A 81 -0.03 2.76 3.60
C THR A 81 -1.03 3.87 3.94
N THR A 82 -0.72 5.12 3.60
CA THR A 82 -1.58 6.25 3.95
C THR A 82 -2.76 6.39 2.97
N PRO A 83 -3.94 6.81 3.43
CA PRO A 83 -5.06 7.07 2.54
C PRO A 83 -4.76 8.18 1.52
N GLU A 84 -3.85 9.11 1.83
CA GLU A 84 -3.38 10.19 0.95
C GLU A 84 -2.63 9.68 -0.30
N PHE A 85 -2.00 8.51 -0.21
CA PHE A 85 -1.35 7.84 -1.35
C PHE A 85 -2.38 7.10 -2.23
N HIS A 86 -3.43 6.54 -1.61
CA HIS A 86 -4.46 5.75 -2.30
C HIS A 86 -5.60 6.57 -2.90
N THR A 87 -5.67 7.88 -2.64
CA THR A 87 -6.78 8.72 -3.09
C THR A 87 -6.28 10.04 -3.69
N THR A 88 -6.98 10.51 -4.72
CA THR A 88 -6.73 11.82 -5.35
C THR A 88 -7.51 12.95 -4.68
N ASN A 89 -8.54 12.61 -3.90
CA ASN A 89 -9.37 13.54 -3.16
C ASN A 89 -8.77 13.84 -1.78
N PRO A 90 -9.03 15.02 -1.18
CA PRO A 90 -8.61 15.31 0.18
C PRO A 90 -9.23 14.30 1.16
N THR A 91 -8.37 13.62 1.92
CA THR A 91 -8.79 12.69 2.97
C THR A 91 -9.06 13.47 4.25
N LYS A 92 -10.17 13.17 4.92
CA LYS A 92 -10.47 13.72 6.24
C LYS A 92 -10.58 12.58 7.24
N LEU A 93 -9.70 12.57 8.22
CA LEU A 93 -9.79 11.63 9.33
C LEU A 93 -11.02 12.00 10.17
N SER A 94 -11.96 11.06 10.28
CA SER A 94 -13.19 11.27 11.06
C SER A 94 -12.92 11.43 12.57
N GLN A 95 -11.74 11.01 13.05
CA GLN A 95 -11.34 10.88 14.48
C GLN A 95 -12.31 10.04 15.35
N GLU A 96 -13.47 9.67 14.83
CA GLU A 96 -14.46 8.82 15.45
C GLU A 96 -14.12 7.33 15.26
N SER A 97 -14.40 6.55 16.30
CA SER A 97 -14.36 5.10 16.21
C SER A 97 -15.43 4.63 15.22
N ARG A 98 -15.08 3.68 14.34
CA ARG A 98 -16.06 3.04 13.46
C ARG A 98 -17.12 2.38 14.33
N GLN A 99 -18.34 2.89 14.28
CA GLN A 99 -19.49 2.24 14.92
C GLN A 99 -19.72 0.89 14.24
N LEU A 100 -19.81 -0.18 15.03
CA LEU A 100 -20.26 -1.46 14.52
C LEU A 100 -21.73 -1.34 14.14
N PRO A 101 -22.15 -1.84 12.98
CA PRO A 101 -23.57 -1.92 12.67
C PRO A 101 -24.26 -2.77 13.73
N GLU A 102 -25.46 -2.36 14.14
CA GLU A 102 -26.29 -3.16 15.04
C GLU A 102 -26.56 -4.53 14.40
N SER A 103 -26.36 -5.60 15.18
CA SER A 103 -26.65 -6.96 14.75
C SER A 103 -28.14 -7.06 14.45
N THR A 104 -28.48 -7.25 13.19
CA THR A 104 -29.88 -7.41 12.77
C THR A 104 -30.32 -8.85 12.99
N GLU A 105 -31.49 -9.05 13.61
CA GLU A 105 -32.07 -10.40 13.73
C GLU A 105 -32.32 -11.00 12.33
N PRO A 106 -31.91 -12.25 12.07
CA PRO A 106 -32.08 -12.88 10.77
C PRO A 106 -33.57 -13.03 10.47
N SER A 107 -33.99 -12.55 9.29
CA SER A 107 -35.37 -12.68 8.82
C SER A 107 -35.68 -14.15 8.49
N SER A 108 -36.89 -14.62 8.83
CA SER A 108 -37.39 -15.96 8.49
C SER A 108 -37.68 -16.18 7.00
N ARG A 109 -37.51 -15.15 6.16
CA ARG A 109 -37.73 -15.24 4.71
C ARG A 109 -36.54 -15.92 4.01
N PRO A 110 -36.78 -16.70 2.95
CA PRO A 110 -35.70 -17.23 2.10
C PRO A 110 -34.82 -16.09 1.58
N TYR A 111 -33.50 -16.20 1.83
CA TYR A 111 -32.52 -15.19 1.43
C TYR A 111 -32.27 -15.22 -0.07
N LYS A 112 -32.46 -14.08 -0.75
CA LYS A 112 -32.10 -13.88 -2.16
C LYS A 112 -31.30 -12.59 -2.27
N ALA A 113 -30.00 -12.71 -2.54
CA ALA A 113 -29.14 -11.59 -2.87
C ALA A 113 -28.68 -11.69 -4.32
N VAL A 114 -28.75 -10.56 -5.03
CA VAL A 114 -28.13 -10.39 -6.35
C VAL A 114 -26.95 -9.47 -6.14
N ILE A 115 -25.74 -9.98 -6.34
CA ILE A 115 -24.51 -9.21 -6.14
C ILE A 115 -24.04 -8.74 -7.51
N PHE A 116 -23.97 -7.42 -7.70
CA PHE A 116 -23.45 -6.81 -8.92
C PHE A 116 -22.09 -6.18 -8.62
N PHE A 117 -21.02 -6.73 -9.20
CA PHE A 117 -19.69 -6.14 -9.13
C PHE A 117 -19.43 -5.31 -10.39
N MET A 118 -19.47 -3.97 -10.23
CA MET A 118 -19.06 -3.04 -11.27
C MET A 118 -17.55 -2.82 -11.18
N LEU A 119 -16.77 -3.51 -12.01
CA LEU A 119 -15.31 -3.36 -12.13
C LEU A 119 -14.95 -2.42 -13.29
N GLY A 120 -15.53 -1.22 -13.28
CA GLY A 120 -15.41 -0.24 -14.37
C GLY A 120 -14.09 0.56 -14.39
N GLY A 121 -13.23 0.38 -13.39
CA GLY A 121 -11.92 1.03 -13.30
C GLY A 121 -10.85 -0.02 -13.03
N GLY A 122 -10.15 -0.42 -14.10
CA GLY A 122 -8.97 -1.29 -14.13
C GLY A 122 -8.69 -2.11 -12.87
N CYS A 123 -9.12 -3.37 -12.88
CA CYS A 123 -8.70 -4.36 -11.89
C CYS A 123 -7.17 -4.51 -11.94
N ASP A 124 -6.48 -4.12 -10.86
CA ASP A 124 -5.10 -4.51 -10.64
C ASP A 124 -5.07 -5.98 -10.18
N SER A 125 -4.62 -6.88 -11.05
CA SER A 125 -4.57 -8.31 -10.81
C SER A 125 -3.72 -8.72 -9.60
N PHE A 126 -2.89 -7.82 -9.06
CA PHE A 126 -2.11 -8.09 -7.84
C PHE A 126 -2.89 -7.93 -6.54
N ASN A 127 -4.03 -7.23 -6.55
CA ASN A 127 -4.90 -7.08 -5.39
C ASN A 127 -6.08 -8.09 -5.39
N MET A 128 -6.12 -9.00 -6.37
CA MET A 128 -7.14 -10.04 -6.43
C MET A 128 -6.60 -11.31 -5.75
N LEU A 129 -7.16 -11.65 -4.58
CA LEU A 129 -6.88 -12.95 -3.94
C LEU A 129 -7.33 -14.06 -4.90
N THR A 130 -6.36 -14.79 -5.46
CA THR A 130 -6.65 -16.05 -6.15
C THR A 130 -7.11 -17.09 -5.12
N PRO A 131 -8.20 -17.83 -5.39
CA PRO A 131 -8.68 -18.86 -4.49
C PRO A 131 -7.57 -19.90 -4.20
N HIS A 132 -7.41 -20.22 -2.92
CA HIS A 132 -6.29 -21.01 -2.38
C HIS A 132 -6.28 -22.49 -2.81
N THR A 133 -7.37 -23.00 -3.40
CA THR A 133 -7.47 -24.42 -3.76
C THR A 133 -7.77 -24.60 -5.24
N CYS A 134 -6.79 -25.12 -5.97
CA CYS A 134 -7.06 -25.80 -7.22
C CYS A 134 -7.67 -27.17 -6.88
N ALA A 135 -8.87 -27.49 -7.38
CA ALA A 135 -9.27 -28.89 -7.46
C ALA A 135 -8.43 -29.54 -8.58
N PRO A 136 -7.99 -30.80 -8.44
CA PRO A 136 -7.47 -31.53 -9.59
C PRO A 136 -8.57 -31.58 -10.63
N GLY A 137 -8.28 -31.10 -11.84
CA GLY A 137 -9.20 -31.28 -12.96
C GLY A 137 -9.40 -32.77 -13.18
N ASP A 138 -10.66 -33.21 -13.12
CA ASP A 138 -11.07 -34.55 -13.47
C ASP A 138 -10.74 -34.77 -14.96
N GLY A 139 -9.75 -35.61 -15.23
CA GLY A 139 -9.49 -36.19 -16.55
C GLY A 139 -10.39 -37.38 -16.81
#